data_AF-A0A917TMR8-F1
#
_entry.id   AF-A0A917TMR8-F1
#
_cell.length_a   1.000
_cell.length_b   1.000
_cell.length_c   1.000
_cell.angle_alpha   90.00
_cell.angle_beta   90.00
_cell.angle_gamma   90.00
#
_symmetry.space_group_name_H-M   'P 1'
#
loop_
_entity.id
_entity.type
_entity.pdbx_description
1 polymer ?
#
loop_
_entity_poly.entity_id
_entity_poly.type
_entity_poly.pdbx_seq_one_letter_code
_entity_poly.pdbx_strand_id
1 'polypeptide(L)'
;MSLTDSIGDDLRAMAEGLATAQQGVAGVDHAVEQIAAQAVGAGFAGIAVGLARVREQVEQVHTRLSTVGGILGEASRSVSAVPQQPSPQEAIAALAPLVAAFAAVDGAVEAAAAGIEEARRLVAAALRGGQPGPTLARLQQVGQGLAAVRARGGEARHHVEAALAQARQVGDLGN
;
A
#
# COMPACT_ATOMS: atom_id res chain seq x y z
N MET A 1 26.31 -2.74 5.94
CA MET A 1 24.91 -3.04 6.34
C MET A 1 24.73 -4.54 6.31
N SER A 2 24.06 -5.08 7.32
CA SER A 2 23.58 -6.46 7.29
C SER A 2 22.36 -6.58 6.38
N LEU A 3 22.03 -7.79 5.92
CA LEU A 3 20.83 -8.02 5.10
C LEU A 3 19.54 -7.68 5.86
N THR A 4 19.53 -7.89 7.18
CA THR A 4 18.40 -7.52 8.04
C THR A 4 18.24 -6.00 8.16
N ASP A 5 19.32 -5.23 8.13
CA ASP A 5 19.26 -3.76 8.08
C ASP A 5 18.60 -3.30 6.76
N SER A 6 19.00 -3.88 5.63
CA SER A 6 18.41 -3.54 4.32
C SER A 6 16.91 -3.86 4.27
N ILE A 7 16.50 -5.02 4.79
CA ILE A 7 15.08 -5.40 4.87
C ILE A 7 14.31 -4.43 5.77
N GLY A 8 14.90 -4.02 6.90
CA GLY A 8 14.30 -3.04 7.80
C GLY A 8 14.10 -1.67 7.16
N ASP A 9 15.09 -1.21 6.39
CA ASP A 9 15.01 0.06 5.65
C ASP A 9 13.98 0.01 4.52
N ASP A 10 13.88 -1.12 3.81
CA ASP A 10 12.85 -1.32 2.78
C ASP A 10 11.44 -1.30 3.38
N LEU A 11 11.22 -1.99 4.51
CA LEU A 11 9.94 -1.98 5.22
C LEU A 11 9.55 -0.57 5.69
N ARG A 12 10.52 0.21 6.18
CA ARG A 12 10.30 1.62 6.55
C ARG A 12 9.89 2.46 5.35
N ALA A 13 10.61 2.34 4.24
CA ALA A 13 10.29 3.06 3.00
C ALA A 13 8.90 2.69 2.46
N MET A 14 8.52 1.41 2.54
CA MET A 14 7.16 0.97 2.19
C MET A 14 6.10 1.58 3.11
N ALA A 15 6.34 1.63 4.41
CA ALA A 15 5.41 2.21 5.37
C ALA A 15 5.22 3.73 5.13
N GLU A 16 6.29 4.45 4.82
CA GLU A 16 6.23 5.88 4.45
C GLU A 16 5.46 6.12 3.14
N GLY A 17 5.71 5.28 2.13
CA GLY A 17 4.96 5.32 0.87
C GLY A 17 3.47 5.01 1.07
N LEU A 18 3.15 4.04 1.92
CA LEU A 18 1.78 3.70 2.30
C LEU A 18 1.09 4.86 3.03
N ALA A 19 1.76 5.50 4.00
CA ALA A 19 1.22 6.64 4.73
C ALA A 19 0.91 7.80 3.77
N THR A 20 1.81 8.06 2.81
CA THR A 20 1.59 9.04 1.74
C THR A 20 0.37 8.69 0.89
N ALA A 21 0.20 7.42 0.51
CA ALA A 21 -0.97 6.97 -0.24
C ALA A 21 -2.27 7.13 0.57
N GLN A 22 -2.28 6.79 1.87
CA GLN A 22 -3.43 6.97 2.76
C GLN A 22 -3.83 8.44 2.88
N GLN A 23 -2.87 9.35 3.03
CA GLN A 23 -3.11 10.80 3.03
C GLN A 23 -3.71 11.26 1.70
N GLY A 24 -3.19 10.77 0.57
CA GLY A 24 -3.75 11.06 -0.75
C GLY A 24 -5.19 10.58 -0.91
N VAL A 25 -5.51 9.37 -0.44
CA VAL A 25 -6.87 8.80 -0.44
C VAL A 25 -7.82 9.65 0.42
N ALA A 26 -7.41 10.05 1.62
CA ALA A 26 -8.19 10.94 2.48
C ALA A 26 -8.43 12.31 1.82
N GLY A 27 -7.41 12.86 1.15
CA GLY A 27 -7.53 14.10 0.39
C GLY A 27 -8.46 14.00 -0.83
N VAL A 28 -8.63 12.81 -1.41
CA VAL A 28 -9.64 12.54 -2.43
C VAL A 28 -11.03 12.45 -1.83
N ASP A 29 -11.24 11.71 -0.73
CA ASP A 29 -12.55 11.61 -0.07
C ASP A 29 -13.09 13.00 0.29
N HIS A 30 -12.24 13.81 0.93
CA HIS A 30 -12.62 15.16 1.33
C HIS A 30 -12.98 16.05 0.13
N ALA A 31 -12.26 15.94 -0.99
CA ALA A 31 -12.60 16.69 -2.21
C ALA A 31 -13.92 16.24 -2.82
N VAL A 32 -14.16 14.92 -2.86
CA VAL A 32 -15.40 14.34 -3.37
C VAL A 32 -16.59 14.77 -2.52
N GLU A 33 -16.45 14.79 -1.19
CA GLU A 33 -17.47 15.27 -0.26
C GLU A 33 -17.82 16.74 -0.50
N GLN A 34 -16.82 17.62 -0.64
CA GLN A 34 -17.05 19.04 -0.94
C GLN A 34 -17.81 19.24 -2.25
N ILE A 35 -17.42 18.52 -3.31
CA ILE A 35 -18.10 18.60 -4.61
C ILE A 35 -19.54 18.08 -4.49
N ALA A 36 -19.77 17.00 -3.75
CA ALA A 36 -21.10 16.47 -3.52
C ALA A 36 -22.01 17.47 -2.78
N ALA A 37 -21.50 18.13 -1.73
CA ALA A 37 -22.24 19.14 -0.99
C ALA A 37 -22.62 20.35 -1.88
N GLN A 38 -21.69 20.82 -2.72
CA GLN A 38 -21.94 21.88 -3.69
C GLN A 38 -22.99 21.46 -4.73
N ALA A 39 -22.90 20.23 -5.25
CA ALA A 39 -23.87 19.70 -6.20
C ALA A 39 -25.28 19.63 -5.59
N VAL A 40 -25.41 19.19 -4.34
CA VAL A 40 -26.69 19.20 -3.62
C VAL A 40 -27.24 20.63 -3.49
N GLY A 41 -26.41 21.58 -3.04
CA GLY A 41 -26.81 22.99 -2.89
C GLY A 41 -27.24 23.65 -4.20
N ALA A 42 -26.69 23.19 -5.34
CA ALA A 42 -27.04 23.66 -6.68
C ALA A 42 -28.17 22.86 -7.36
N GLY A 43 -28.74 21.84 -6.70
CA GLY A 43 -29.84 21.03 -7.24
C GLY A 43 -29.42 19.88 -8.17
N PHE A 44 -28.12 19.57 -8.28
CA PHE A 44 -27.59 18.48 -9.11
C PHE A 44 -27.56 17.13 -8.37
N ALA A 45 -28.73 16.63 -7.97
CA ALA A 45 -28.86 15.39 -7.19
C ALA A 45 -28.16 14.17 -7.84
N GLY A 46 -28.18 14.06 -9.17
CA GLY A 46 -27.52 12.97 -9.90
C GLY A 46 -26.00 12.93 -9.72
N ILE A 47 -25.35 14.10 -9.62
CA ILE A 47 -23.91 14.20 -9.34
C ILE A 47 -23.63 13.70 -7.92
N ALA A 48 -24.42 14.14 -6.94
CA ALA A 48 -24.26 13.72 -5.55
C ALA A 48 -24.38 12.20 -5.38
N VAL A 49 -25.34 11.56 -6.05
CA VAL A 49 -25.49 10.09 -6.06
C VAL A 49 -24.28 9.42 -6.72
N GLY A 50 -23.78 9.95 -7.84
CA GLY A 50 -22.58 9.43 -8.49
C GLY A 50 -21.34 9.51 -7.59
N LEU A 51 -21.18 10.63 -6.87
CA LEU A 51 -20.07 10.84 -5.95
C LEU A 51 -20.16 9.98 -4.69
N ALA A 52 -21.36 9.63 -4.23
CA ALA A 52 -21.51 8.66 -3.12
C ALA A 52 -20.85 7.31 -3.44
N ARG A 53 -20.96 6.83 -4.69
CA ARG A 53 -20.28 5.60 -5.15
C ARG A 53 -18.76 5.74 -5.20
N VAL A 54 -18.27 6.93 -5.56
CA VAL A 54 -16.83 7.23 -5.49
C VAL A 54 -16.33 7.12 -4.06
N ARG A 55 -17.07 7.68 -3.08
CA ARG A 55 -16.69 7.62 -1.67
C ARG A 55 -16.66 6.20 -1.12
N GLU A 56 -17.66 5.39 -1.44
CA GLU A 56 -17.67 3.96 -1.08
C GLU A 56 -16.42 3.25 -1.61
N GLN A 57 -16.03 3.54 -2.86
CA GLN A 57 -14.83 2.94 -3.43
C GLN A 57 -13.54 3.43 -2.77
N VAL A 58 -13.47 4.71 -2.42
CA VAL A 58 -12.35 5.32 -1.70
C VAL A 58 -12.22 4.74 -0.28
N GLU A 59 -13.34 4.47 0.40
CA GLU A 59 -13.36 3.80 1.71
C GLU A 59 -12.86 2.35 1.65
N GLN A 60 -13.25 1.60 0.61
CA GLN A 60 -12.71 0.26 0.39
C GLN A 60 -11.19 0.28 0.15
N VAL A 61 -10.70 1.26 -0.61
CA VAL A 61 -9.25 1.47 -0.79
C VAL A 61 -8.59 1.79 0.55
N HIS A 62 -9.13 2.72 1.32
CA HIS A 62 -8.60 3.08 2.65
C HIS A 62 -8.49 1.86 3.58
N THR A 63 -9.52 1.00 3.59
CA THR A 63 -9.54 -0.24 4.37
C THR A 63 -8.42 -1.19 3.93
N ARG A 64 -8.23 -1.37 2.62
CA ARG A 64 -7.13 -2.21 2.08
C ARG A 64 -5.76 -1.66 2.48
N LEU A 65 -5.55 -0.35 2.38
CA LEU A 65 -4.30 0.27 2.79
C LEU A 65 -4.05 0.14 4.30
N SER A 66 -5.10 0.20 5.11
CA SER A 66 -4.99 -0.06 6.56
C SER A 66 -4.56 -1.50 6.85
N THR A 67 -5.08 -2.48 6.12
CA THR A 67 -4.62 -3.88 6.19
C THR A 67 -3.16 -4.02 5.82
N VAL A 68 -2.70 -3.35 4.75
CA VAL A 68 -1.28 -3.32 4.35
C VAL A 68 -0.42 -2.76 5.50
N GLY A 69 -0.87 -1.67 6.13
CA GLY A 69 -0.16 -1.06 7.25
C GLY A 69 -0.02 -2.00 8.45
N GLY A 70 -1.07 -2.78 8.75
CA GLY A 70 -1.02 -3.84 9.74
C GLY A 70 0.09 -4.86 9.43
N ILE A 71 0.07 -5.42 8.21
CA ILE A 71 1.05 -6.43 7.77
C ILE A 71 2.49 -5.89 7.83
N LEU A 72 2.73 -4.68 7.33
CA LEU A 72 4.06 -4.05 7.37
C LEU A 72 4.53 -3.79 8.80
N GLY A 73 3.62 -3.40 9.69
CA GLY A 73 3.90 -3.22 11.11
C GLY A 73 4.29 -4.52 11.81
N GLU A 74 3.68 -5.65 11.43
CA GLU A 74 4.07 -6.97 11.95
C GLU A 74 5.43 -7.40 11.41
N ALA A 75 5.63 -7.27 10.09
CA ALA A 75 6.90 -7.57 9.43
C ALA A 75 8.06 -6.78 10.05
N SER A 76 7.86 -5.49 10.30
CA SER A 76 8.88 -4.62 10.92
C SER A 76 9.24 -5.06 12.33
N ARG A 77 8.24 -5.47 13.13
CA ARG A 77 8.46 -6.03 14.48
C ARG A 77 9.24 -7.34 14.43
N SER A 78 8.92 -8.23 13.48
CA SER A 78 9.63 -9.50 13.29
C SER A 78 11.09 -9.29 12.93
N VAL A 79 11.39 -8.36 12.01
CA VAL A 79 12.78 -8.03 11.62
C VAL A 79 13.54 -7.39 12.78
N SER A 80 12.90 -6.48 13.53
CA SER A 80 13.54 -5.78 14.65
C SER A 80 13.84 -6.70 15.84
N ALA A 81 13.15 -7.85 15.93
CA ALA A 81 13.39 -8.85 16.96
C ALA A 81 14.58 -9.78 16.64
N VAL A 82 15.14 -9.72 15.43
CA VAL A 82 16.30 -10.52 15.04
C VAL A 82 17.55 -10.03 15.78
N PRO A 83 18.28 -10.88 16.51
CA PRO A 83 19.54 -10.52 17.14
C PRO A 83 20.57 -10.02 16.11
N GLN A 84 21.56 -9.24 16.54
CA GLN A 84 22.62 -8.77 15.62
C GLN A 84 23.50 -9.89 15.04
N GLN A 85 23.57 -11.02 15.73
CA GLN A 85 24.29 -12.22 15.30
C GLN A 85 23.37 -13.43 15.46
N PRO A 86 22.33 -13.54 14.62
CA PRO A 86 21.42 -14.66 14.69
C PRO A 86 22.14 -15.93 14.20
N SER A 87 21.85 -17.06 14.84
CA SER A 87 22.16 -18.35 14.24
C SER A 87 21.39 -18.50 12.91
N PRO A 88 21.87 -19.35 11.98
CA PRO A 88 21.17 -19.64 10.74
C PRO A 88 19.69 -20.01 10.93
N GLN A 89 19.37 -20.81 11.95
CA GLN A 89 18.01 -21.24 12.26
C GLN A 89 17.15 -20.09 12.77
N GLU A 90 17.69 -19.20 13.61
CA GLU A 90 16.98 -18.00 14.08
C GLU A 90 16.69 -17.05 12.92
N ALA A 91 17.65 -16.84 12.02
CA ALA A 91 17.44 -16.02 10.83
C ALA A 91 16.35 -16.61 9.93
N ILE A 92 16.36 -17.93 9.69
CA ILE A 92 15.31 -18.60 8.90
C ILE A 92 13.94 -18.45 9.56
N ALA A 93 13.85 -18.70 10.87
CA ALA A 93 12.59 -18.61 11.61
C ALA A 93 12.00 -17.19 11.57
N ALA A 94 12.85 -16.16 11.64
CA ALA A 94 12.41 -14.78 11.61
C ALA A 94 12.05 -14.28 10.19
N LEU A 95 12.80 -14.69 9.17
CA LEU A 95 12.67 -14.17 7.81
C LEU A 95 11.67 -14.95 6.94
N ALA A 96 11.47 -16.25 7.18
CA ALA A 96 10.58 -17.07 6.36
C ALA A 96 9.12 -16.55 6.32
N PRO A 97 8.51 -16.07 7.44
CA PRO A 97 7.18 -15.49 7.41
C PRO A 97 7.05 -14.23 6.54
N LEU A 98 8.15 -13.49 6.35
CA LEU A 98 8.14 -12.23 5.59
C LEU A 98 7.84 -12.45 4.11
N VAL A 99 8.18 -13.61 3.55
CA VAL A 99 7.86 -13.93 2.14
C VAL A 99 6.34 -13.93 1.92
N ALA A 100 5.59 -14.56 2.84
CA ALA A 100 4.13 -14.56 2.79
C ALA A 100 3.55 -13.17 3.06
N ALA A 101 4.15 -12.42 4.01
CA ALA A 101 3.75 -11.05 4.29
C ALA A 101 3.89 -10.14 3.05
N PHE A 102 5.02 -10.21 2.33
CA PHE A 102 5.21 -9.43 1.11
C PHE A 102 4.25 -9.83 -0.01
N ALA A 103 3.94 -11.12 -0.16
CA ALA A 103 2.92 -11.56 -1.11
C ALA A 103 1.52 -11.02 -0.77
N ALA A 104 1.16 -10.99 0.51
CA ALA A 104 -0.09 -10.41 0.98
C ALA A 104 -0.14 -8.88 0.76
N VAL A 105 0.97 -8.18 1.01
CA VAL A 105 1.12 -6.75 0.71
C VAL A 105 0.96 -6.49 -0.78
N ASP A 106 1.64 -7.26 -1.65
CA ASP A 106 1.55 -7.10 -3.10
C ASP A 106 0.10 -7.22 -3.60
N GLY A 107 -0.61 -8.28 -3.19
CA GLY A 107 -2.01 -8.49 -3.56
C GLY A 107 -2.94 -7.39 -3.04
N ALA A 108 -2.74 -6.92 -1.81
CA ALA A 108 -3.55 -5.85 -1.23
C ALA A 108 -3.29 -4.48 -1.88
N VAL A 109 -2.02 -4.17 -2.22
CA VAL A 109 -1.64 -2.95 -2.95
C VAL A 109 -2.19 -2.99 -4.38
N GLU A 110 -2.11 -4.12 -5.07
CA GLU A 110 -2.72 -4.31 -6.40
C GLU A 110 -4.24 -4.10 -6.36
N ALA A 111 -4.92 -4.70 -5.39
CA ALA A 111 -6.34 -4.49 -5.19
C ALA A 111 -6.68 -3.02 -4.88
N ALA A 112 -5.87 -2.32 -4.08
CA ALA A 112 -6.03 -0.91 -3.81
C ALA A 112 -5.85 -0.06 -5.08
N ALA A 113 -4.84 -0.36 -5.90
CA ALA A 113 -4.59 0.33 -7.17
C ALA A 113 -5.76 0.14 -8.16
N ALA A 114 -6.30 -1.08 -8.28
CA ALA A 114 -7.50 -1.34 -9.06
C ALA A 114 -8.71 -0.55 -8.54
N GLY A 115 -8.82 -0.40 -7.21
CA GLY A 115 -9.85 0.41 -6.57
C GLY A 115 -9.75 1.90 -6.91
N ILE A 116 -8.53 2.44 -6.96
CA ILE A 116 -8.25 3.81 -7.39
C ILE A 116 -8.64 4.04 -8.85
N GLU A 117 -8.31 3.11 -9.75
CA GLU A 117 -8.71 3.22 -11.16
C GLU A 117 -10.23 3.14 -11.35
N GLU A 118 -10.93 2.34 -10.54
CA GLU A 118 -12.39 2.36 -10.50
C GLU A 118 -12.94 3.71 -10.01
N ALA A 119 -12.39 4.25 -8.92
CA ALA A 119 -12.78 5.57 -8.43
C ALA A 119 -12.57 6.66 -9.50
N ARG A 120 -11.49 6.59 -10.29
CA ARG A 120 -11.26 7.51 -11.42
C ARG A 120 -12.35 7.40 -12.48
N ARG A 121 -12.73 6.18 -12.87
CA ARG A 121 -13.83 5.95 -13.83
C ARG A 121 -15.15 6.51 -13.32
N LEU A 122 -15.46 6.28 -12.04
CA LEU A 122 -16.66 6.79 -11.38
C LEU A 122 -16.67 8.33 -11.31
N VAL A 123 -15.55 8.97 -10.95
CA VAL A 123 -15.41 10.44 -10.93
C VAL A 123 -15.62 11.02 -12.34
N ALA A 124 -14.98 10.44 -13.35
CA ALA A 124 -15.12 10.90 -14.74
C ALA A 124 -16.58 10.79 -15.24
N ALA A 125 -17.30 9.75 -14.81
CA ALA A 125 -18.71 9.57 -15.12
C ALA A 125 -19.62 10.56 -14.36
N ALA A 126 -19.42 10.70 -13.05
CA ALA A 126 -20.26 11.53 -12.17
C ALA A 126 -20.12 13.04 -12.47
N LEU A 127 -18.93 13.47 -12.90
CA LEU A 127 -18.63 14.88 -13.18
C LEU A 127 -18.57 15.19 -14.68
N ARG A 128 -19.22 14.37 -15.51
CA ARG A 128 -19.29 14.60 -16.96
C ARG A 128 -19.93 15.96 -17.23
N GLY A 129 -19.20 16.85 -17.92
CA GLY A 129 -19.63 18.22 -18.20
C GLY A 129 -19.26 19.25 -17.12
N GLY A 130 -18.63 18.84 -16.03
CA GLY A 130 -18.03 19.71 -15.01
C GLY A 130 -16.49 19.75 -15.11
N GLN A 131 -15.81 19.95 -13.97
CA GLN A 131 -14.34 19.99 -13.87
C GLN A 131 -13.78 18.81 -13.05
N PRO A 132 -13.69 17.59 -13.61
CA PRO A 132 -13.14 16.43 -12.90
C PRO A 132 -11.60 16.45 -12.74
N GLY A 133 -10.90 17.32 -13.48
CA GLY A 133 -9.45 17.31 -13.64
C GLY A 133 -8.65 17.23 -12.34
N PRO A 134 -8.89 18.11 -11.35
CA PRO A 134 -8.14 18.08 -10.08
C PRO A 134 -8.30 16.77 -9.30
N THR A 135 -9.52 16.24 -9.20
CA THR A 135 -9.80 14.97 -8.49
C THR A 135 -9.17 13.78 -9.22
N LEU A 136 -9.25 13.76 -10.56
CA LEU A 136 -8.61 12.72 -11.37
C LEU A 136 -7.08 12.74 -11.25
N ALA A 137 -6.47 13.92 -11.19
CA ALA A 137 -5.03 14.07 -11.01
C ALA A 137 -4.58 13.55 -9.63
N ARG A 138 -5.33 13.84 -8.57
CA ARG A 138 -5.04 13.31 -7.22
C ARG A 138 -5.12 11.80 -7.16
N LEU A 139 -6.18 11.21 -7.73
CA LEU A 139 -6.31 9.75 -7.82
C LEU A 139 -5.16 9.12 -8.61
N GLN A 140 -4.73 9.75 -9.71
CA GLN A 140 -3.56 9.29 -10.46
C GLN A 140 -2.27 9.34 -9.62
N GLN A 141 -2.05 10.40 -8.84
CA GLN A 141 -0.90 10.51 -7.94
C GLN A 141 -0.91 9.40 -6.88
N VAL A 142 -2.07 9.08 -6.31
CA VAL A 142 -2.22 7.93 -5.40
C VAL A 142 -1.84 6.62 -6.10
N GLY A 143 -2.35 6.39 -7.31
CA GLY A 143 -2.01 5.21 -8.10
C GLY A 143 -0.51 5.07 -8.37
N GLN A 144 0.18 6.17 -8.70
CA GLN A 144 1.63 6.20 -8.86
C GLN A 144 2.37 5.88 -7.56
N GLY A 145 1.91 6.42 -6.42
CA GLY A 145 2.47 6.10 -5.11
C GLY A 145 2.34 4.62 -4.76
N LEU A 146 1.18 4.01 -5.03
CA LEU A 146 0.97 2.57 -4.83
C LEU A 146 1.88 1.71 -5.72
N ALA A 147 2.10 2.11 -6.96
CA ALA A 147 3.06 1.44 -7.85
C ALA A 147 4.50 1.49 -7.29
N ALA A 148 4.90 2.62 -6.71
CA ALA A 148 6.21 2.75 -6.06
C ALA A 148 6.34 1.86 -4.81
N VAL A 149 5.30 1.78 -3.97
CA VAL A 149 5.25 0.86 -2.82
C VAL A 149 5.39 -0.60 -3.28
N ARG A 150 4.69 -0.97 -4.36
CA ARG A 150 4.77 -2.31 -4.93
C ARG A 150 6.18 -2.66 -5.42
N ALA A 151 6.81 -1.75 -6.16
CA ALA A 151 8.18 -1.94 -6.65
C ALA A 151 9.16 -2.16 -5.49
N ARG A 152 9.06 -1.33 -4.44
CA ARG A 152 9.87 -1.49 -3.22
C ARG A 152 9.60 -2.82 -2.51
N GLY A 153 8.35 -3.26 -2.45
CA GLY A 153 8.00 -4.57 -1.89
C GLY A 153 8.62 -5.75 -2.64
N GLY A 154 8.75 -5.63 -3.97
CA GLY A 154 9.48 -6.60 -4.79
C GLY A 154 10.98 -6.66 -4.45
N GLU A 155 11.62 -5.50 -4.31
CA GLU A 155 13.03 -5.40 -3.89
C GLU A 155 13.24 -6.02 -2.50
N ALA A 156 12.39 -5.65 -1.53
CA ALA A 156 12.45 -6.13 -0.15
C ALA A 156 12.30 -7.66 -0.08
N ARG A 157 11.37 -8.21 -0.88
CA ARG A 157 11.17 -9.65 -0.98
C ARG A 157 12.40 -10.36 -1.52
N HIS A 158 13.05 -9.81 -2.56
CA HIS A 158 14.30 -10.39 -3.08
C HIS A 158 15.43 -10.35 -2.04
N HIS A 159 15.54 -9.28 -1.25
CA HIS A 159 16.49 -9.24 -0.13
C HIS A 159 16.22 -10.32 0.93
N VAL A 160 14.95 -10.54 1.29
CA VAL A 160 14.56 -11.64 2.20
C VAL A 160 14.90 -13.01 1.61
N GLU A 161 14.57 -13.26 0.35
CA GLU A 161 14.84 -14.53 -0.33
C GLU A 161 16.36 -14.82 -0.39
N ALA A 162 17.17 -13.80 -0.69
CA ALA A 162 18.63 -13.91 -0.67
C ALA A 162 19.17 -14.21 0.75
N ALA A 163 18.66 -13.52 1.77
CA ALA A 163 19.05 -13.76 3.17
C ALA A 163 18.68 -15.18 3.64
N LEU A 164 17.51 -15.69 3.25
CA LEU A 164 17.10 -17.06 3.53
C LEU A 164 17.99 -18.09 2.84
N ALA A 165 18.36 -17.86 1.58
CA ALA A 165 19.27 -18.74 0.86
C ALA A 165 20.65 -18.79 1.52
N GLN A 166 21.19 -17.64 1.92
CA GLN A 166 22.46 -17.56 2.63
C GLN A 166 22.42 -18.26 3.98
N ALA A 167 21.37 -18.04 4.78
CA ALA A 167 21.23 -18.68 6.08
C ALA A 167 21.17 -20.22 5.95
N ARG A 168 20.44 -20.75 4.97
CA ARG A 168 20.40 -22.20 4.70
C ARG A 168 21.77 -22.75 4.34
N GLN A 169 22.48 -22.09 3.43
CA GLN A 169 23.82 -22.51 3.00
C GLN A 169 24.81 -22.57 4.17
N VAL A 170 24.79 -21.58 5.06
CA VAL A 170 25.66 -21.56 6.25
C VAL A 170 25.25 -22.64 7.26
N GLY A 171 23.95 -22.86 7.45
CA GLY A 171 23.44 -23.93 8.31
C GLY A 171 23.83 -25.33 7.85
N ASP A 172 23.88 -25.56 6.53
CA ASP A 172 24.28 -26.85 5.94
C ASP A 172 25.79 -27.13 6.05
N LEU A 173 26.63 -26.09 6.12
CA LEU A 173 28.09 -26.21 6.29
C LEU A 173 28.52 -26.33 7.77
N GLY A 174 27.64 -25.97 8.70
CA GLY A 174 27.90 -25.98 10.14
C GLY A 174 27.43 -27.24 10.88
N ASN A 175 26.89 -28.23 10.16
CA ASN A 175 26.50 -29.54 10.67
C ASN A 175 27.56 -30.61 10.35
#